data_AF-A0A1Z4V8E8-F1
#
_entry.id   AF-A0A1Z4V8E8-F1
#
_cell.length_a   1.000
_cell.length_b   1.000
_cell.length_c   1.000
_cell.angle_alpha   90.00
_cell.angle_beta   90.00
_cell.angle_gamma   90.00
#
_symmetry.space_group_name_H-M   'P 1'
#
loop_
_entity.id
_entity.type
_entity.pdbx_description
1 polymer ?
#
loop_
_entity_poly.entity_id
_entity_poly.type
_entity_poly.pdbx_seq_one_letter_code
_entity_poly.pdbx_strand_id
1 'polypeptide(L)'
;MPRSLCVRYDCIDEVRVAVTRNGYANQRALADDTGLSLATVSNFLTGKPVNHTTVEELCRKLNLDWQKITTSSDKVISTPPRNPDKYAKKNNFNKFQDWGTAIDISPFYGRREELIQLESWIIQDSCRLVGLFGISGIGKTALATQLAKQIGGEFDCVFWRSVPTVPSFESMITDLLSFVSNHKESKSDINRVIHYLRTRRCLIILDNLDPASDVNYIKYTQLTQIIAETHHQSCLIFTSQSKPAEVGFMEKWTLSVRSLGLLGSSEIAFSLIQSKQLLGTDEQKYELCYLYGNNPLKIKVVVSTIIDLFDGDIGKFLEEKSTR
;
A
#
# COMPACT_ATOMS: atom_id res chain seq x y z
N MET A 1 8.06 37.10 28.78
CA MET A 1 7.68 36.81 27.38
C MET A 1 7.61 35.30 27.22
N PRO A 2 6.70 34.76 26.38
CA PRO A 2 6.61 33.31 26.14
C PRO A 2 7.97 32.77 25.69
N ARG A 3 8.43 31.65 26.28
CA ARG A 3 9.71 31.04 25.87
C ARG A 3 9.64 30.44 24.46
N SER A 4 8.44 30.07 24.03
CA SER A 4 8.16 29.54 22.69
C SER A 4 6.83 30.06 22.16
N LEU A 5 6.79 30.28 20.86
CA LEU A 5 5.61 30.69 20.10
C LEU A 5 5.30 29.63 19.05
N CYS A 6 4.04 29.47 18.71
CA CYS A 6 3.60 28.67 17.56
C CYS A 6 2.84 29.55 16.58
N VAL A 7 3.06 29.32 15.28
CA VAL A 7 2.21 29.90 14.23
C VAL A 7 0.80 29.32 14.37
N ARG A 8 -0.22 30.18 14.40
CA ARG A 8 -1.60 29.74 14.46
C ARG A 8 -1.97 28.96 13.21
N TYR A 9 -2.77 27.92 13.37
CA TYR A 9 -3.11 27.01 12.27
C TYR A 9 -3.78 27.71 11.08
N ASP A 10 -4.56 28.76 11.32
CA ASP A 10 -5.22 29.59 10.31
C ASP A 10 -4.23 30.44 9.48
N CYS A 11 -3.02 30.68 9.99
CA CYS A 11 -1.99 31.48 9.34
C CYS A 11 -0.91 30.61 8.66
N ILE A 12 -0.94 29.28 8.79
CA ILE A 12 0.14 28.39 8.27
C ILE A 12 0.29 28.52 6.75
N ASP A 13 -0.82 28.55 6.02
CA ASP A 13 -0.79 28.66 4.56
C ASP A 13 -0.28 30.04 4.11
N GLU A 14 -0.66 31.10 4.82
CA GLU A 14 -0.12 32.45 4.62
C GLU A 14 1.39 32.48 4.83
N VAL A 15 1.88 31.86 5.91
CA VAL A 15 3.32 31.79 6.22
C VAL A 15 4.09 30.99 5.18
N ARG A 16 3.52 29.88 4.67
CA ARG A 16 4.15 29.08 3.61
C ARG A 16 4.21 29.82 2.28
N VAL A 17 3.13 30.53 1.91
CA VAL A 17 3.11 31.38 0.73
C VAL A 17 4.10 32.54 0.87
N ALA A 18 4.30 33.06 2.08
CA ALA A 18 5.31 34.09 2.32
C ALA A 18 6.74 33.62 2.02
N VAL A 19 7.06 32.32 2.15
CA VAL A 19 8.40 31.79 1.81
C VAL A 19 8.70 32.01 0.33
N THR A 20 7.80 31.61 -0.57
CA THR A 20 7.99 31.80 -2.01
C THR A 20 7.81 33.25 -2.42
N ARG A 21 6.88 33.99 -1.81
CA ARG A 21 6.66 35.42 -2.06
C ARG A 21 7.90 36.28 -1.79
N ASN A 22 8.74 35.89 -0.83
CA ASN A 22 9.98 36.60 -0.49
C ASN A 22 11.21 36.03 -1.20
N GLY A 23 11.04 35.28 -2.29
CA GLY A 23 12.14 34.88 -3.18
C GLY A 23 12.89 33.60 -2.76
N TYR A 24 12.42 32.88 -1.75
CA TYR A 24 13.01 31.59 -1.38
C TYR A 24 12.39 30.47 -2.22
N ALA A 25 13.22 29.76 -2.98
CA ALA A 25 12.78 28.65 -3.82
C ALA A 25 12.16 27.49 -3.01
N ASN A 26 12.59 27.32 -1.75
CA ASN A 26 12.08 26.32 -0.82
C ASN A 26 12.51 26.67 0.62
N GLN A 27 11.99 25.93 1.61
CA GLN A 27 12.33 26.11 3.02
C GLN A 27 13.82 25.88 3.35
N ARG A 28 14.58 25.18 2.49
CA ARG A 28 16.02 24.99 2.66
C ARG A 28 16.79 26.26 2.34
N ALA A 29 16.42 26.95 1.26
CA ALA A 29 16.97 28.27 0.94
C ALA A 29 16.72 29.30 2.07
N LEU A 30 15.56 29.23 2.73
CA LEU A 30 15.25 30.06 3.90
C LEU A 30 16.11 29.67 5.13
N ALA A 31 16.32 28.37 5.36
CA ALA A 31 17.19 27.89 6.43
C ALA A 31 18.64 28.33 6.24
N ASP A 32 19.16 28.22 5.00
CA ASP A 32 20.51 28.61 4.64
C ASP A 32 20.74 30.13 4.79
N ASP A 33 19.77 30.97 4.39
CA ASP A 33 19.84 32.45 4.51
C ASP A 33 19.69 32.95 5.96
N THR A 34 18.97 32.21 6.81
CA THR A 34 18.80 32.56 8.24
C THR A 34 19.86 31.94 9.15
N GLY A 35 20.70 31.05 8.63
CA GLY A 35 21.64 30.28 9.44
C GLY A 35 20.97 29.33 10.44
N LEU A 36 19.68 29.05 10.27
CA LEU A 36 18.89 28.17 11.14
C LEU A 36 18.91 26.73 10.62
N SER A 37 18.71 25.77 11.53
CA SER A 37 18.52 24.38 11.10
C SER A 37 17.24 24.24 10.25
N LEU A 38 17.28 23.36 9.25
CA LEU A 38 16.11 23.04 8.42
C LEU A 38 14.92 22.56 9.26
N ALA A 39 15.18 21.85 10.36
CA ALA A 39 14.15 21.38 11.28
C ALA A 39 13.46 22.55 12.00
N THR A 40 14.20 23.59 12.36
CA THR A 40 13.67 24.80 13.01
C THR A 40 12.74 25.56 12.06
N VAL A 41 13.14 25.73 10.80
CA VAL A 41 12.30 26.35 9.77
C VAL A 41 11.05 25.50 9.51
N SER A 42 11.20 24.18 9.43
CA SER A 42 10.06 23.27 9.26
C SER A 42 9.06 23.35 10.42
N ASN A 43 9.55 23.43 11.67
CA ASN A 43 8.69 23.58 12.84
C ASN A 43 7.88 24.88 12.79
N PHE A 44 8.51 26.00 12.38
CA PHE A 44 7.82 27.27 12.18
C PHE A 44 6.73 27.18 11.10
N LEU A 45 7.06 26.63 9.92
CA LEU A 45 6.13 26.47 8.79
C LEU A 45 5.03 25.40 9.00
N THR A 46 5.06 24.69 10.13
CA THR A 46 4.08 23.66 10.49
C THR A 46 3.34 23.96 11.79
N GLY A 47 3.56 25.15 12.38
CA GLY A 47 2.88 25.58 13.61
C GLY A 47 3.34 24.86 14.87
N LYS A 48 4.52 24.21 14.85
CA LYS A 48 5.12 23.63 16.06
C LYS A 48 5.77 24.74 16.90
N PRO A 49 5.93 24.53 18.23
CA PRO A 49 6.59 25.51 19.09
C PRO A 49 8.03 25.76 18.65
N VAL A 50 8.37 27.04 18.47
CA VAL A 50 9.72 27.52 18.14
C VAL A 50 10.07 28.64 19.11
N ASN A 51 11.36 28.80 19.41
CA ASN A 51 11.84 29.87 20.29
C ASN A 51 11.37 31.24 19.76
N HIS A 52 10.93 32.12 20.67
CA HIS A 52 10.48 33.48 20.36
C HIS A 52 11.44 34.25 19.45
N THR A 53 12.75 34.24 19.76
CA THR A 53 13.75 35.01 18.97
C THR A 53 13.84 34.50 17.53
N THR A 54 13.74 33.18 17.36
CA THR A 54 13.74 32.52 16.06
C THR A 54 12.47 32.83 15.26
N VAL A 55 11.31 32.88 15.92
CA VAL A 55 10.04 33.26 15.29
C VAL A 55 10.09 34.70 14.79
N GLU A 56 10.60 35.62 15.61
CA GLU A 56 10.77 37.03 15.22
C GLU A 56 11.70 37.18 14.01
N GLU A 57 12.83 36.45 14.01
CA GLU A 57 13.79 36.47 12.92
C GLU A 57 13.21 35.96 11.60
N LEU A 58 12.49 34.83 11.65
CA LEU A 58 11.80 34.26 10.49
C LEU A 58 10.68 35.18 9.98
N CYS A 59 9.87 35.75 10.87
CA CYS A 59 8.81 36.67 10.48
C CYS A 59 9.36 37.97 9.88
N ARG A 60 10.48 38.48 10.40
CA ARG A 60 11.18 39.65 9.84
C ARG A 60 11.65 39.40 8.41
N LYS A 61 12.23 38.23 8.15
CA LYS A 61 12.70 37.83 6.81
C LYS A 61 11.55 37.58 5.83
N LEU A 62 10.42 37.07 6.31
CA LEU A 62 9.23 36.80 5.50
C LEU A 62 8.28 38.01 5.39
N ASN A 63 8.64 39.15 5.98
CA ASN A 63 7.82 40.35 6.05
C ASN A 63 6.41 40.06 6.60
N LEU A 64 6.37 39.36 7.73
CA LEU A 64 5.16 38.97 8.47
C LEU A 64 5.16 39.60 9.85
N ASP A 65 3.97 39.97 10.33
CA ASP A 65 3.78 40.46 11.69
C ASP A 65 3.57 39.28 12.65
N TRP A 66 4.62 38.91 13.37
CA TRP A 66 4.63 37.72 14.23
C TRP A 66 3.53 37.74 15.30
N GLN A 67 3.12 38.93 15.78
CA GLN A 67 2.06 39.07 16.78
C GLN A 67 0.69 38.72 16.22
N LYS A 68 0.49 38.94 14.92
CA LYS A 68 -0.75 38.62 14.23
C LYS A 68 -0.86 37.17 13.82
N ILE A 69 0.25 36.42 13.76
CA ILE A 69 0.26 35.05 13.25
C ILE A 69 0.66 34.00 14.29
N THR A 70 1.07 34.39 15.50
CA THR A 70 1.49 33.44 16.53
C THR A 70 0.67 33.49 17.82
N THR A 71 0.73 32.41 18.59
CA THR A 71 0.15 32.30 19.94
C THR A 71 1.18 31.75 20.92
N SER A 72 1.07 32.16 22.19
CA SER A 72 1.89 31.65 23.30
C SER A 72 1.52 30.21 23.65
N SER A 73 2.52 29.34 23.82
CA SER A 73 2.31 27.92 24.18
C SER A 73 1.97 27.67 25.67
N ASP A 74 1.88 28.70 26.51
CA ASP A 74 1.83 28.59 27.97
C ASP A 74 0.41 28.58 28.60
N LYS A 75 -0.59 27.96 27.97
CA LYS A 75 -1.88 27.68 28.65
C LYS A 75 -2.31 26.22 28.48
N VAL A 76 -2.18 25.46 29.56
CA VAL A 76 -2.61 24.06 29.72
C VAL A 76 -4.04 24.00 30.30
N ILE A 77 -4.89 23.22 29.62
CA ILE A 77 -6.11 22.48 30.04
C ILE A 77 -7.21 23.24 30.82
N SER A 78 -8.37 23.40 30.16
CA SER A 78 -9.71 23.26 30.76
C SER A 78 -10.70 22.89 29.65
N THR A 79 -11.44 21.80 29.83
CA THR A 79 -12.47 21.27 28.91
C THR A 79 -13.65 22.25 28.70
N PRO A 80 -14.19 22.41 27.47
CA PRO A 80 -15.50 23.04 27.24
C PRO A 80 -16.63 22.03 26.89
N PRO A 81 -17.91 22.47 26.91
CA PRO A 81 -19.10 21.63 27.07
C PRO A 81 -19.66 21.02 25.78
N ARG A 82 -20.51 20.00 25.96
CA ARG A 82 -21.34 19.31 24.94
C ARG A 82 -22.04 20.29 23.98
N ASN A 83 -21.81 20.09 22.68
CA ASN A 83 -22.71 20.50 21.61
C ASN A 83 -22.83 19.31 20.61
N PRO A 84 -24.03 18.76 20.31
CA PRO A 84 -24.14 17.40 19.74
C PRO A 84 -23.70 17.20 18.28
N ASP A 85 -23.47 18.25 17.49
CA ASP A 85 -23.62 18.08 16.03
C ASP A 85 -22.40 18.39 15.12
N LYS A 86 -21.17 18.54 15.64
CA LYS A 86 -20.01 18.86 14.76
C LYS A 86 -18.68 18.17 15.05
N TYR A 87 -18.69 16.92 15.53
CA TYR A 87 -17.49 16.07 15.60
C TYR A 87 -17.67 14.76 14.82
N ALA A 88 -17.68 14.82 13.49
CA ALA A 88 -17.15 13.71 12.71
C ALA A 88 -15.62 13.75 12.88
N LYS A 89 -15.12 13.02 13.89
CA LYS A 89 -13.70 12.79 14.09
C LYS A 89 -13.07 12.36 12.76
N LYS A 90 -12.08 13.10 12.25
CA LYS A 90 -10.99 12.44 11.53
C LYS A 90 -10.27 11.60 12.58
N ASN A 91 -10.69 10.35 12.72
CA ASN A 91 -10.00 9.38 13.56
C ASN A 91 -8.58 9.22 12.99
N ASN A 92 -7.59 9.78 13.66
CA ASN A 92 -6.24 9.22 13.64
C ASN A 92 -6.32 7.88 14.39
N PHE A 93 -6.86 6.84 13.74
CA PHE A 93 -6.42 5.50 14.06
C PHE A 93 -4.94 5.45 13.65
N ASN A 94 -4.05 5.13 14.59
CA ASN A 94 -2.74 4.59 14.20
C ASN A 94 -3.04 3.46 13.20
N LYS A 95 -2.65 3.61 11.94
CA LYS A 95 -2.89 2.59 10.92
C LYS A 95 -2.05 1.38 11.31
N PHE A 96 -2.69 0.38 11.89
CA PHE A 96 -2.02 -0.86 12.27
C PHE A 96 -1.76 -1.63 10.98
N GLN A 97 -0.49 -1.86 10.66
CA GLN A 97 -0.11 -2.60 9.47
C GLN A 97 0.80 -3.75 9.88
N ASP A 98 0.47 -4.95 9.44
CA ASP A 98 1.31 -6.12 9.58
C ASP A 98 1.47 -6.77 8.21
N TRP A 99 2.69 -6.65 7.68
CA TRP A 99 3.04 -7.10 6.35
C TRP A 99 3.52 -8.55 6.31
N GLY A 100 3.69 -9.23 7.46
CA GLY A 100 4.12 -10.63 7.51
C GLY A 100 5.34 -10.92 6.62
N THR A 101 5.21 -11.93 5.75
CA THR A 101 6.24 -12.32 4.77
C THR A 101 6.05 -11.64 3.40
N ALA A 102 5.44 -10.45 3.35
CA ALA A 102 5.25 -9.73 2.09
C ALA A 102 6.61 -9.45 1.44
N ILE A 103 6.71 -9.78 0.15
CA ILE A 103 7.94 -9.57 -0.60
C ILE A 103 8.20 -8.07 -0.81
N ASP A 104 9.49 -7.71 -0.93
CA ASP A 104 9.82 -6.43 -1.55
C ASP A 104 9.51 -6.50 -3.04
N ILE A 105 8.83 -5.46 -3.52
CA ILE A 105 8.29 -5.35 -4.87
C ILE A 105 8.96 -4.21 -5.65
N SER A 106 9.98 -3.56 -5.09
CA SER A 106 10.74 -2.53 -5.78
C SER A 106 11.87 -3.14 -6.63
N PRO A 107 12.02 -2.76 -7.92
CA PRO A 107 11.11 -1.93 -8.71
C PRO A 107 9.85 -2.69 -9.16
N PHE A 108 8.72 -1.97 -9.23
CA PHE A 108 7.43 -2.49 -9.72
C PHE A 108 7.13 -1.94 -11.12
N TYR A 109 6.75 -2.81 -12.06
CA TYR A 109 6.49 -2.45 -13.45
C TYR A 109 5.05 -2.78 -13.85
N GLY A 110 4.47 -1.95 -14.73
CA GLY A 110 3.16 -2.16 -15.34
C GLY A 110 2.01 -2.29 -14.36
N ARG A 111 0.95 -3.01 -14.77
CA ARG A 111 -0.28 -3.29 -14.00
C ARG A 111 -1.12 -2.08 -13.60
N ARG A 112 -0.96 -0.95 -14.29
CA ARG A 112 -1.67 0.30 -13.94
C ARG A 112 -3.19 0.14 -14.05
N GLU A 113 -3.65 -0.51 -15.12
CA GLU A 113 -5.08 -0.71 -15.37
C GLU A 113 -5.68 -1.65 -14.32
N GLU A 114 -5.00 -2.75 -14.00
CA GLU A 114 -5.41 -3.66 -12.95
C GLU A 114 -5.45 -2.98 -11.57
N LEU A 115 -4.47 -2.14 -11.24
CA LEU A 115 -4.46 -1.38 -9.98
C LEU A 115 -5.65 -0.42 -9.89
N ILE A 116 -5.91 0.35 -10.95
CA ILE A 116 -7.04 1.29 -11.01
C ILE A 116 -8.37 0.53 -10.85
N GLN A 117 -8.52 -0.59 -11.54
CA GLN A 117 -9.72 -1.42 -11.47
C GLN A 117 -9.93 -1.97 -10.06
N LEU A 118 -8.89 -2.53 -9.46
CA LEU A 118 -8.95 -3.10 -8.11
C LEU A 118 -9.22 -2.03 -7.05
N GLU A 119 -8.61 -0.85 -7.17
CA GLU A 119 -8.90 0.28 -6.29
C GLU A 119 -10.36 0.71 -6.40
N SER A 120 -10.90 0.85 -7.61
CA SER A 120 -12.31 1.17 -7.82
C SER A 120 -13.23 0.12 -7.17
N TRP A 121 -12.96 -1.17 -7.37
CA TRP A 121 -13.74 -2.26 -6.78
C TRP A 121 -13.74 -2.21 -5.24
N ILE A 122 -12.59 -1.92 -4.63
CA ILE A 122 -12.44 -2.00 -3.17
C ILE A 122 -12.90 -0.71 -2.48
N ILE A 123 -12.55 0.46 -3.04
CA ILE A 123 -12.80 1.76 -2.42
C ILE A 123 -14.17 2.31 -2.79
N GLN A 124 -14.53 2.27 -4.07
CA GLN A 124 -15.76 2.88 -4.58
C GLN A 124 -16.93 1.89 -4.45
N ASP A 125 -16.75 0.66 -4.93
CA ASP A 125 -17.81 -0.33 -4.95
C ASP A 125 -17.95 -1.11 -3.63
N SER A 126 -17.04 -0.88 -2.67
CA SER A 126 -17.03 -1.52 -1.35
C SER A 126 -17.04 -3.05 -1.44
N CYS A 127 -16.25 -3.62 -2.36
CA CYS A 127 -16.08 -5.07 -2.46
C CYS A 127 -15.51 -5.64 -1.16
N ARG A 128 -16.13 -6.72 -0.68
CA ARG A 128 -15.75 -7.44 0.54
C ARG A 128 -14.79 -8.59 0.27
N LEU A 129 -14.84 -9.17 -0.94
CA LEU A 129 -13.96 -10.24 -1.36
C LEU A 129 -13.45 -9.97 -2.79
N VAL A 130 -12.14 -10.00 -2.96
CA VAL A 130 -11.49 -9.88 -4.27
C VAL A 130 -10.51 -11.04 -4.48
N GLY A 131 -10.74 -11.85 -5.50
CA GLY A 131 -9.83 -12.94 -5.89
C GLY A 131 -8.88 -12.53 -7.02
N LEU A 132 -7.58 -12.72 -6.85
CA LEU A 132 -6.58 -12.55 -7.91
C LEU A 132 -6.12 -13.93 -8.40
N PHE A 133 -6.29 -14.17 -9.70
CA PHE A 133 -6.05 -15.48 -10.31
C PHE A 133 -5.03 -15.43 -11.44
N GLY A 134 -4.43 -16.57 -11.77
CA GLY A 134 -3.50 -16.68 -12.89
C GLY A 134 -2.32 -17.61 -12.59
N ILE A 135 -1.59 -17.97 -13.63
CA ILE A 135 -0.50 -18.96 -13.53
C ILE A 135 0.59 -18.55 -12.52
N SER A 136 1.38 -19.53 -12.08
CA SER A 136 2.53 -19.28 -11.21
C SER A 136 3.50 -18.26 -11.83
N GLY A 137 4.05 -17.38 -11.00
CA GLY A 137 5.02 -16.36 -11.42
C GLY A 137 4.46 -15.18 -12.22
N ILE A 138 3.14 -15.11 -12.46
CA ILE A 138 2.52 -14.04 -13.27
C ILE A 138 2.50 -12.65 -12.59
N GLY A 139 2.76 -12.59 -11.28
CA GLY A 139 2.80 -11.36 -10.50
C GLY A 139 1.62 -11.12 -9.55
N LYS A 140 0.79 -12.12 -9.23
CA LYS A 140 -0.36 -11.97 -8.31
C LYS A 140 0.04 -11.40 -6.95
N THR A 141 1.03 -11.99 -6.29
CA THR A 141 1.57 -11.55 -4.99
C THR A 141 2.08 -10.12 -5.05
N ALA A 142 2.82 -9.77 -6.12
CA ALA A 142 3.34 -8.43 -6.31
C ALA A 142 2.21 -7.40 -6.50
N LEU A 143 1.19 -7.73 -7.29
CA LEU A 143 0.02 -6.88 -7.50
C LEU A 143 -0.78 -6.67 -6.21
N ALA A 144 -1.08 -7.74 -5.46
CA ALA A 144 -1.79 -7.66 -4.18
C ALA A 144 -1.04 -6.77 -3.17
N THR A 145 0.29 -6.93 -3.12
CA THR A 145 1.15 -6.15 -2.21
C THR A 145 1.22 -4.68 -2.64
N GLN A 146 1.38 -4.39 -3.93
CA GLN A 146 1.39 -3.02 -4.46
C GLN A 146 0.06 -2.32 -4.21
N LEU A 147 -1.04 -2.99 -4.51
CA LEU A 147 -2.38 -2.50 -4.24
C LEU A 147 -2.56 -2.19 -2.76
N ALA A 148 -2.24 -3.12 -1.86
CA ALA A 148 -2.35 -2.91 -0.43
C ALA A 148 -1.51 -1.71 0.05
N LYS A 149 -0.33 -1.46 -0.52
CA LYS A 149 0.48 -0.27 -0.20
C LYS A 149 -0.20 1.03 -0.68
N GLN A 150 -0.86 0.99 -1.84
CA GLN A 150 -1.58 2.13 -2.43
C GLN A 150 -2.86 2.48 -1.66
N ILE A 151 -3.70 1.49 -1.36
CA ILE A 151 -5.02 1.70 -0.75
C ILE A 151 -5.04 1.51 0.77
N GLY A 152 -3.96 1.02 1.39
CA GLY A 152 -3.88 0.78 2.83
C GLY A 152 -4.12 2.04 3.67
N GLY A 153 -4.00 3.22 3.06
CA GLY A 153 -4.37 4.48 3.68
C GLY A 153 -5.87 4.66 3.96
N GLU A 154 -6.73 3.90 3.29
CA GLU A 154 -8.19 3.97 3.41
C GLU A 154 -8.75 2.97 4.45
N PHE A 155 -7.88 2.22 5.12
CA PHE A 155 -8.24 1.20 6.09
C PHE A 155 -7.66 1.51 7.47
N ASP A 156 -8.39 1.13 8.52
CA ASP A 156 -7.94 1.20 9.91
C ASP A 156 -6.79 0.22 10.16
N CYS A 157 -6.83 -0.92 9.47
CA CYS A 157 -5.83 -1.97 9.60
C CYS A 157 -5.49 -2.65 8.26
N VAL A 158 -4.23 -3.03 8.07
CA VAL A 158 -3.75 -3.84 6.93
C VAL A 158 -3.09 -5.10 7.48
N PHE A 159 -3.61 -6.27 7.14
CA PHE A 159 -3.08 -7.57 7.55
C PHE A 159 -2.71 -8.38 6.32
N TRP A 160 -1.45 -8.81 6.22
CA TRP A 160 -0.95 -9.59 5.08
C TRP A 160 -0.30 -10.88 5.56
N ARG A 161 -0.69 -12.02 4.98
CA ARG A 161 -0.07 -13.33 5.23
C ARG A 161 0.01 -14.16 3.96
N SER A 162 1.09 -14.93 3.84
CA SER A 162 1.19 -16.02 2.87
C SER A 162 0.70 -17.31 3.52
N VAL A 163 -0.38 -17.89 3.01
CA VAL A 163 -1.04 -19.08 3.59
C VAL A 163 -0.07 -20.25 3.80
N PRO A 164 0.82 -20.60 2.84
CA PRO A 164 1.81 -21.67 3.04
C PRO A 164 2.80 -21.43 4.19
N THR A 165 2.96 -20.19 4.65
CA THR A 165 3.88 -19.86 5.76
C THR A 165 3.22 -20.02 7.13
N VAL A 166 1.91 -20.24 7.18
CA VAL A 166 1.17 -20.35 8.43
C VAL A 166 1.03 -21.83 8.84
N PRO A 167 1.31 -22.20 10.10
CA PRO A 167 1.27 -23.61 10.53
C PRO A 167 -0.09 -24.30 10.41
N SER A 168 -1.18 -23.55 10.57
CA SER A 168 -2.55 -24.06 10.49
C SER A 168 -3.55 -22.93 10.26
N PHE A 169 -4.78 -23.28 9.85
CA PHE A 169 -5.88 -22.34 9.73
C PHE A 169 -6.20 -21.66 11.08
N GLU A 170 -6.18 -22.40 12.17
CA GLU A 170 -6.45 -21.92 13.53
C GLU A 170 -5.38 -20.91 13.97
N SER A 171 -4.13 -21.13 13.59
CA SER A 171 -3.03 -20.18 13.82
C SER A 171 -3.26 -18.89 13.01
N MET A 172 -3.66 -19.00 11.73
CA MET A 172 -4.01 -17.86 10.88
C MET A 172 -5.14 -17.03 11.51
N ILE A 173 -6.23 -17.67 11.94
CA ILE A 173 -7.37 -16.98 12.56
C ILE A 173 -6.98 -16.35 13.89
N THR A 174 -6.18 -17.04 14.71
CA THR A 174 -5.71 -16.50 15.99
C THR A 174 -4.85 -15.26 15.78
N ASP A 175 -3.94 -15.30 14.81
CA ASP A 175 -3.05 -14.19 14.46
C ASP A 175 -3.85 -13.00 13.91
N LEU A 176 -4.73 -13.24 12.94
CA LEU A 176 -5.65 -12.23 12.40
C LEU A 176 -6.50 -11.61 13.52
N LEU A 177 -7.09 -12.43 14.38
CA LEU A 177 -7.97 -11.95 15.45
C LEU A 177 -7.19 -11.16 16.51
N SER A 178 -6.02 -11.63 16.91
CA SER A 178 -5.09 -10.92 17.79
C SER A 178 -4.75 -9.56 17.20
N PHE A 179 -4.42 -9.50 15.91
CA PHE A 179 -4.10 -8.25 15.22
C PHE A 179 -5.30 -7.27 15.19
N VAL A 180 -6.45 -7.69 14.65
CA VAL A 180 -7.61 -6.78 14.51
C VAL A 180 -8.21 -6.35 15.85
N SER A 181 -8.03 -7.16 16.90
CA SER A 181 -8.46 -6.85 18.27
C SER A 181 -7.48 -6.00 19.07
N ASN A 182 -6.28 -5.70 18.51
CA ASN A 182 -5.16 -5.10 19.24
C ASN A 182 -4.75 -5.92 20.48
N HIS A 183 -4.48 -7.21 20.24
CA HIS A 183 -4.04 -8.23 21.18
C HIS A 183 -4.96 -8.51 22.37
N LYS A 184 -6.27 -8.23 22.23
CA LYS A 184 -7.27 -8.52 23.26
C LYS A 184 -7.78 -9.95 23.20
N GLU A 185 -7.69 -10.56 22.04
CA GLU A 185 -8.15 -11.92 21.76
C GLU A 185 -6.96 -12.82 21.43
N SER A 186 -7.02 -14.07 21.89
CA SER A 186 -5.93 -15.04 21.76
C SER A 186 -6.38 -16.44 21.35
N LYS A 187 -7.66 -16.61 21.03
CA LYS A 187 -8.24 -17.90 20.61
C LYS A 187 -8.87 -17.77 19.23
N SER A 188 -8.71 -18.78 18.39
CA SER A 188 -9.30 -18.81 17.05
C SER A 188 -10.83 -18.81 17.12
N ASP A 189 -11.48 -17.77 16.60
CA ASP A 189 -12.94 -17.71 16.45
C ASP A 189 -13.32 -16.81 15.27
N ILE A 190 -13.90 -17.42 14.22
CA ILE A 190 -14.34 -16.73 13.00
C ILE A 190 -15.44 -15.70 13.32
N ASN A 191 -16.35 -16.00 14.24
CA ASN A 191 -17.43 -15.08 14.60
C ASN A 191 -16.86 -13.79 15.22
N ARG A 192 -15.81 -13.93 16.04
CA ARG A 192 -15.08 -12.79 16.58
C ARG A 192 -14.35 -12.02 15.48
N VAL A 193 -13.74 -12.69 14.50
CA VAL A 193 -13.16 -12.02 13.33
C VAL A 193 -14.21 -11.14 12.65
N ILE A 194 -15.37 -11.69 12.29
CA ILE A 194 -16.46 -10.93 11.65
C ILE A 194 -16.94 -9.76 12.52
N HIS A 195 -17.04 -9.95 13.83
CA HIS A 195 -17.36 -8.85 14.76
C HIS A 195 -16.35 -7.69 14.63
N TYR A 196 -15.06 -7.98 14.55
CA TYR A 196 -14.04 -6.93 14.35
C TYR A 196 -14.10 -6.32 12.95
N LEU A 197 -14.35 -7.10 11.90
CA LEU A 197 -14.51 -6.57 10.54
C LEU A 197 -15.70 -5.61 10.41
N ARG A 198 -16.72 -5.75 11.26
CA ARG A 198 -17.87 -4.83 11.35
C ARG A 198 -17.56 -3.54 12.10
N THR A 199 -16.63 -3.59 13.05
CA THR A 199 -16.31 -2.44 13.92
C THR A 199 -15.11 -1.65 13.42
N ARG A 200 -14.31 -2.24 12.53
CA ARG A 200 -13.13 -1.63 11.91
C ARG A 200 -13.10 -1.94 10.42
N ARG A 201 -12.65 -0.98 9.62
CA ARG A 201 -12.40 -1.18 8.19
C ARG A 201 -11.01 -1.78 8.02
N CYS A 202 -10.93 -3.08 7.77
CA CYS A 202 -9.68 -3.80 7.64
C CYS A 202 -9.45 -4.30 6.21
N LEU A 203 -8.21 -4.21 5.75
CA LEU A 203 -7.75 -4.79 4.50
C LEU A 203 -6.95 -6.04 4.83
N ILE A 204 -7.43 -7.19 4.39
CA ILE A 204 -6.83 -8.49 4.66
C ILE A 204 -6.31 -9.05 3.35
N ILE A 205 -5.07 -9.53 3.33
CA ILE A 205 -4.45 -10.17 2.18
C ILE A 205 -4.02 -11.58 2.57
N LEU A 206 -4.59 -12.58 1.90
CA LEU A 206 -4.21 -13.98 2.01
C LEU A 206 -3.56 -14.44 0.69
N ASP A 207 -2.23 -14.47 0.68
CA ASP A 207 -1.47 -14.86 -0.51
C ASP A 207 -1.33 -16.39 -0.61
N ASN A 208 -1.38 -16.89 -1.84
CA ASN A 208 -1.18 -18.29 -2.21
C ASN A 208 -2.17 -19.27 -1.55
N LEU A 209 -3.46 -18.94 -1.62
CA LEU A 209 -4.56 -19.80 -1.17
C LEU A 209 -4.94 -20.81 -2.26
N ASP A 210 -4.09 -21.83 -2.45
CA ASP A 210 -4.31 -22.87 -3.47
C ASP A 210 -4.79 -24.21 -2.86
N PRO A 211 -5.83 -24.85 -3.44
CA PRO A 211 -6.36 -26.12 -2.93
C PRO A 211 -5.33 -27.25 -2.92
N ALA A 212 -4.43 -27.26 -3.90
CA ALA A 212 -3.40 -28.30 -4.03
C ALA A 212 -2.32 -28.22 -2.94
N SER A 213 -2.19 -27.07 -2.27
CA SER A 213 -1.12 -26.83 -1.29
C SER A 213 -1.57 -26.85 0.17
N ASP A 214 -2.88 -26.85 0.45
CA ASP A 214 -3.38 -26.70 1.82
C ASP A 214 -4.52 -27.67 2.16
N VAL A 215 -4.27 -28.56 3.12
CA VAL A 215 -5.26 -29.49 3.68
C VAL A 215 -6.44 -28.77 4.36
N ASN A 216 -6.24 -27.53 4.79
CA ASN A 216 -7.26 -26.68 5.40
C ASN A 216 -8.01 -25.81 4.37
N TYR A 217 -7.79 -26.00 3.07
CA TYR A 217 -8.42 -25.17 2.02
C TYR A 217 -9.94 -25.04 2.19
N ILE A 218 -10.63 -26.11 2.61
CA ILE A 218 -12.07 -26.08 2.90
C ILE A 218 -12.43 -25.02 3.96
N LYS A 219 -11.63 -24.89 5.03
CA LYS A 219 -11.85 -23.90 6.09
C LYS A 219 -11.61 -22.47 5.60
N TYR A 220 -10.61 -22.27 4.73
CA TYR A 220 -10.40 -20.98 4.09
C TYR A 220 -11.53 -20.62 3.12
N THR A 221 -12.07 -21.59 2.37
CA THR A 221 -13.27 -21.38 1.54
C THR A 221 -14.47 -20.96 2.39
N GLN A 222 -14.69 -21.60 3.55
CA GLN A 222 -15.74 -21.18 4.48
C GLN A 222 -15.51 -19.76 5.00
N LEU A 223 -14.27 -19.41 5.36
CA LEU A 223 -13.92 -18.06 5.79
C LEU A 223 -14.22 -17.02 4.69
N THR A 224 -13.80 -17.27 3.45
CA THR A 224 -14.02 -16.33 2.34
C THR A 224 -15.51 -16.16 2.04
N GLN A 225 -16.29 -17.24 2.12
CA GLN A 225 -17.76 -17.19 2.00
C GLN A 225 -18.40 -16.33 3.09
N ILE A 226 -18.05 -16.55 4.36
CA ILE A 226 -18.61 -15.78 5.48
C ILE A 226 -18.28 -14.28 5.33
N ILE A 227 -17.05 -13.94 4.95
CA ILE A 227 -16.63 -12.56 4.70
C ILE A 227 -17.40 -11.95 3.50
N ALA A 228 -17.58 -12.71 2.43
CA ALA A 228 -18.31 -12.25 1.26
C ALA A 228 -19.79 -11.94 1.56
N GLU A 229 -20.44 -12.77 2.37
CA GLU A 229 -21.89 -12.72 2.63
C GLU A 229 -22.24 -11.77 3.79
N THR A 230 -21.35 -11.60 4.77
CA THR A 230 -21.63 -10.75 5.94
C THR A 230 -21.46 -9.27 5.64
N HIS A 231 -22.36 -8.44 6.19
CA HIS A 231 -22.27 -7.00 6.03
C HIS A 231 -21.16 -6.41 6.92
N HIS A 232 -20.16 -5.78 6.30
CA HIS A 232 -19.05 -5.07 6.94
C HIS A 232 -18.35 -4.13 5.94
N GLN A 233 -17.44 -3.28 6.42
CA GLN A 233 -16.68 -2.33 5.59
C GLN A 233 -15.27 -2.82 5.22
N SER A 234 -14.88 -3.99 5.73
CA SER A 234 -13.59 -4.62 5.45
C SER A 234 -13.54 -5.30 4.08
N CYS A 235 -12.33 -5.54 3.57
CA CYS A 235 -12.09 -6.24 2.30
C CYS A 235 -11.03 -7.33 2.50
N LEU A 236 -11.32 -8.53 2.00
CA LEU A 236 -10.37 -9.62 1.86
C LEU A 236 -9.93 -9.74 0.40
N ILE A 237 -8.63 -9.65 0.17
CA ILE A 237 -7.97 -10.00 -1.09
C ILE A 237 -7.30 -11.35 -0.90
N PHE A 238 -7.46 -12.27 -1.83
CA PHE A 238 -6.67 -13.50 -1.85
C PHE A 238 -6.11 -13.79 -3.23
N THR A 239 -4.98 -14.49 -3.27
CA THR A 239 -4.36 -14.93 -4.52
C THR A 239 -4.42 -16.44 -4.66
N SER A 240 -4.67 -16.94 -5.87
CA SER A 240 -4.66 -18.37 -6.18
C SER A 240 -4.29 -18.59 -7.66
N GLN A 241 -3.85 -19.78 -8.03
CA GLN A 241 -3.56 -20.16 -9.40
C GLN A 241 -4.81 -20.27 -10.27
N SER A 242 -5.90 -20.79 -9.71
CA SER A 242 -7.17 -20.97 -10.40
C SER A 242 -8.31 -20.35 -9.61
N LYS A 243 -9.36 -19.96 -10.32
CA LYS A 243 -10.56 -19.40 -9.70
C LYS A 243 -11.41 -20.52 -9.09
N PRO A 244 -11.70 -20.51 -7.79
CA PRO A 244 -12.59 -21.48 -7.17
C PRO A 244 -14.02 -21.36 -7.70
N ALA A 245 -14.74 -22.49 -7.79
CA ALA A 245 -16.12 -22.51 -8.28
C ALA A 245 -17.06 -21.68 -7.41
N GLU A 246 -16.82 -21.68 -6.09
CA GLU A 246 -17.58 -20.95 -5.08
C GLU A 246 -17.49 -19.43 -5.32
N VAL A 247 -16.31 -18.93 -5.68
CA VAL A 247 -16.11 -17.51 -6.01
C VAL A 247 -16.86 -17.16 -7.29
N GLY A 248 -16.74 -18.00 -8.32
CA GLY A 248 -17.48 -17.82 -9.56
C GLY A 248 -19.00 -17.92 -9.40
N PHE A 249 -19.48 -18.64 -8.39
CA PHE A 249 -20.89 -18.65 -8.00
C PHE A 249 -21.27 -17.34 -7.30
N MET A 250 -20.54 -16.94 -6.25
CA MET A 250 -20.85 -15.73 -5.47
C MET A 250 -20.89 -14.45 -6.31
N GLU A 251 -19.93 -14.24 -7.22
CA GLU A 251 -19.91 -13.06 -8.09
C GLU A 251 -21.16 -12.87 -8.96
N LYS A 252 -21.87 -13.96 -9.28
CA LYS A 252 -23.11 -13.88 -10.06
C LYS A 252 -24.29 -13.36 -9.25
N TRP A 253 -24.22 -13.47 -7.92
CA TRP A 253 -25.32 -13.16 -7.00
C TRP A 253 -25.06 -11.92 -6.16
N THR A 254 -23.80 -11.52 -5.97
CA THR A 254 -23.43 -10.34 -5.19
C THR A 254 -22.39 -9.48 -5.89
N LEU A 255 -22.60 -8.15 -5.84
CA LEU A 255 -21.66 -7.16 -6.34
C LEU A 255 -20.46 -6.95 -5.40
N SER A 256 -20.52 -7.50 -4.18
CA SER A 256 -19.44 -7.39 -3.17
C SER A 256 -18.33 -8.42 -3.34
N VAL A 257 -18.46 -9.33 -4.31
CA VAL A 257 -17.43 -10.31 -4.66
C VAL A 257 -17.02 -10.04 -6.09
N ARG A 258 -15.71 -9.94 -6.33
CA ARG A 258 -15.14 -9.79 -7.67
C ARG A 258 -13.85 -10.58 -7.81
N SER A 259 -13.41 -10.75 -9.05
CA SER A 259 -12.20 -11.47 -9.38
C SER A 259 -11.52 -10.90 -10.59
N LEU A 260 -10.19 -10.98 -10.55
CA LEU A 260 -9.33 -10.53 -11.63
C LEU A 260 -8.39 -11.67 -12.03
N GLY A 261 -8.49 -12.09 -13.29
CA GLY A 261 -7.55 -13.01 -13.91
C GLY A 261 -6.37 -12.24 -14.50
N LEU A 262 -5.15 -12.57 -14.08
CA LEU A 262 -3.93 -11.97 -14.59
C LEU A 262 -3.37 -12.77 -15.76
N LEU A 263 -3.05 -12.05 -16.83
CA LEU A 263 -2.35 -12.54 -18.01
C LEU A 263 -0.91 -12.02 -18.06
N GLY A 264 -0.11 -12.57 -18.98
CA GLY A 264 1.24 -12.08 -19.24
C GLY A 264 1.22 -10.62 -19.69
N SER A 265 2.22 -9.84 -19.27
CA SER A 265 2.32 -8.41 -19.61
C SER A 265 3.62 -8.15 -20.35
N SER A 266 3.52 -7.73 -21.60
CA SER A 266 4.66 -7.36 -22.44
C SER A 266 5.44 -6.20 -21.84
N GLU A 267 4.77 -5.19 -21.30
CA GLU A 267 5.38 -4.06 -20.59
C GLU A 267 6.30 -4.53 -19.45
N ILE A 268 5.81 -5.46 -18.61
CA ILE A 268 6.59 -6.00 -17.49
C ILE A 268 7.76 -6.85 -18.00
N ALA A 269 7.48 -7.77 -18.93
CA ALA A 269 8.50 -8.66 -19.48
C ALA A 269 9.65 -7.87 -20.13
N PHE A 270 9.30 -6.84 -20.91
CA PHE A 270 10.25 -5.98 -21.58
C PHE A 270 11.04 -5.11 -20.58
N SER A 271 10.37 -4.54 -19.57
CA SER A 271 11.04 -3.78 -18.50
C SER A 271 12.06 -4.65 -17.73
N LEU A 272 11.75 -5.92 -17.51
CA LEU A 272 12.66 -6.87 -16.85
C LEU A 272 13.90 -7.14 -17.71
N ILE A 273 13.75 -7.32 -19.02
CA ILE A 273 14.87 -7.48 -19.95
C ILE A 273 15.71 -6.20 -19.97
N GLN A 274 15.10 -5.03 -20.12
CA GLN A 274 15.81 -3.75 -20.17
C GLN A 274 16.54 -3.39 -18.87
N SER A 275 16.07 -3.90 -17.73
CA SER A 275 16.78 -3.75 -16.46
C SER A 275 18.10 -4.52 -16.39
N LYS A 276 18.39 -5.35 -17.41
CA LYS A 276 19.62 -6.15 -17.55
C LYS A 276 20.38 -5.74 -18.81
N GLN A 277 21.69 -5.90 -18.78
CA GLN A 277 22.57 -5.57 -19.91
C GLN A 277 22.60 -6.72 -20.92
N LEU A 278 21.46 -6.99 -21.57
CA LEU A 278 21.35 -8.00 -22.61
C LEU A 278 21.65 -7.40 -23.99
N LEU A 279 22.34 -8.18 -24.82
CA LEU A 279 22.67 -7.88 -26.21
C LEU A 279 21.58 -8.46 -27.14
N GLY A 280 21.14 -7.66 -28.11
CA GLY A 280 20.12 -8.05 -29.08
C GLY A 280 19.26 -6.87 -29.53
N THR A 281 18.62 -7.02 -30.69
CA THR A 281 17.68 -6.02 -31.21
C THR A 281 16.39 -6.00 -30.39
N ASP A 282 15.58 -4.96 -30.54
CA ASP A 282 14.30 -4.90 -29.83
C ASP A 282 13.33 -5.99 -30.32
N GLU A 283 13.39 -6.36 -31.60
CA GLU A 283 12.64 -7.50 -32.16
C GLU A 283 12.99 -8.80 -31.44
N GLN A 284 14.28 -9.09 -31.23
CA GLN A 284 14.73 -10.29 -30.51
C GLN A 284 14.26 -10.28 -29.04
N LYS A 285 14.26 -9.11 -28.40
CA LYS A 285 13.73 -8.97 -27.02
C LYS A 285 12.22 -9.21 -26.97
N TYR A 286 11.47 -8.69 -27.93
CA TYR A 286 10.03 -8.93 -28.03
C TYR A 286 9.71 -10.40 -28.33
N GLU A 287 10.46 -11.03 -29.22
CA GLU A 287 10.35 -12.45 -29.51
C GLU A 287 10.60 -13.29 -28.26
N LEU A 288 11.68 -13.02 -27.52
CA LEU A 288 11.98 -13.69 -26.26
C LEU A 288 10.83 -13.53 -25.24
N CYS A 289 10.29 -12.32 -25.12
CA CYS A 289 9.13 -12.04 -24.26
C CYS A 289 7.91 -12.87 -24.64
N TYR A 290 7.59 -12.92 -25.93
CA TYR A 290 6.47 -13.67 -26.48
C TYR A 290 6.63 -15.19 -26.28
N LEU A 291 7.81 -15.75 -26.55
CA LEU A 291 8.11 -17.18 -26.39
C LEU A 291 7.86 -17.69 -24.97
N TYR A 292 8.07 -16.84 -23.96
CA TYR A 292 7.84 -17.17 -22.55
C TYR A 292 6.49 -16.66 -22.04
N GLY A 293 5.58 -16.28 -22.94
CA GLY A 293 4.21 -15.89 -22.65
C GLY A 293 4.10 -14.62 -21.80
N ASN A 294 5.10 -13.73 -21.86
CA ASN A 294 5.20 -12.53 -21.05
C ASN A 294 5.05 -12.78 -19.53
N ASN A 295 5.48 -13.97 -19.06
CA ASN A 295 5.42 -14.34 -17.65
C ASN A 295 6.68 -13.84 -16.91
N PRO A 296 6.56 -12.94 -15.92
CA PRO A 296 7.71 -12.34 -15.24
C PRO A 296 8.72 -13.34 -14.65
N LEU A 297 8.25 -14.43 -14.04
CA LEU A 297 9.15 -15.44 -13.47
C LEU A 297 9.90 -16.20 -14.56
N LYS A 298 9.20 -16.63 -15.61
CA LYS A 298 9.82 -17.32 -16.75
C LYS A 298 10.87 -16.43 -17.43
N ILE A 299 10.56 -15.14 -17.59
CA ILE A 299 11.47 -14.15 -18.15
C ILE A 299 12.71 -14.01 -17.27
N LYS A 300 12.56 -13.86 -15.95
CA LYS A 300 13.72 -13.79 -15.03
C LYS A 300 14.62 -15.02 -15.16
N VAL A 301 14.03 -16.22 -15.23
CA VAL A 301 14.79 -17.47 -15.36
C VAL A 301 15.56 -17.52 -16.68
N VAL A 302 14.90 -17.27 -17.81
CA VAL A 302 15.59 -17.33 -19.12
C VAL A 302 16.63 -16.24 -19.26
N VAL A 303 16.39 -15.03 -18.73
CA VAL A 303 17.37 -13.94 -18.74
C VAL A 303 18.64 -14.34 -17.98
N SER A 304 18.52 -15.01 -16.83
CA SER A 304 19.68 -15.58 -16.14
C SER A 304 20.41 -16.60 -17.00
N THR A 305 19.68 -17.51 -17.66
CA THR A 305 20.29 -18.49 -18.58
C THR A 305 21.04 -17.83 -19.74
N ILE A 306 20.49 -16.77 -20.34
CA ILE A 306 21.14 -16.03 -21.45
C ILE A 306 22.42 -15.35 -20.97
N ILE A 307 22.41 -14.74 -19.78
CA ILE A 307 23.61 -14.12 -19.21
C ILE A 307 24.68 -15.18 -18.94
N ASP A 308 24.30 -16.29 -18.31
CA ASP A 308 25.27 -17.28 -17.82
C ASP A 308 25.83 -18.19 -18.92
N LEU A 309 25.04 -18.50 -19.96
CA LEU A 309 25.40 -19.49 -20.99
C LEU A 309 25.64 -18.88 -22.38
N PHE A 310 25.17 -17.66 -22.64
CA PHE A 310 25.23 -17.01 -23.95
C PHE A 310 25.89 -15.62 -23.90
N ASP A 311 26.59 -15.29 -22.81
CA ASP A 311 27.26 -14.00 -22.59
C ASP A 311 26.31 -12.79 -22.74
N GLY A 312 25.03 -12.99 -22.42
CA GLY A 312 24.01 -11.95 -22.55
C GLY A 312 23.45 -11.77 -23.96
N ASP A 313 23.86 -12.56 -24.95
CA ASP A 313 23.41 -12.48 -26.35
C ASP A 313 22.10 -13.24 -26.58
N ILE A 314 21.02 -12.48 -26.79
CA ILE A 314 19.68 -13.03 -27.05
C ILE A 314 19.64 -13.73 -28.42
N GLY A 315 20.36 -13.21 -29.42
CA GLY A 315 20.36 -13.78 -30.77
C GLY A 315 20.88 -15.21 -30.77
N LYS A 316 22.05 -15.44 -30.15
CA LYS A 316 22.63 -16.79 -30.02
C LYS A 316 21.69 -17.77 -29.33
N PHE A 317 21.02 -17.31 -28.26
CA PHE A 317 20.05 -18.13 -27.54
C PHE A 317 18.86 -18.54 -28.41
N LEU A 318 18.29 -17.59 -29.17
CA LEU A 318 17.16 -17.84 -30.05
C LEU A 318 17.52 -18.81 -31.19
N GLU A 319 18.71 -18.68 -31.79
CA GLU A 319 19.21 -19.58 -32.84
C GLU A 319 19.33 -21.04 -32.37
N GLU A 320 19.88 -21.27 -31.17
CA GLU A 320 19.97 -22.63 -30.60
C GLU A 320 18.57 -23.22 -30.36
N LYS A 321 17.64 -22.39 -29.88
CA LYS A 321 16.24 -22.76 -29.63
C LYS A 321 15.48 -23.12 -30.92
N SER A 322 15.79 -22.49 -32.04
CA SER A 322 15.20 -22.81 -33.35
C SER A 322 15.76 -24.09 -33.98
N THR A 323 16.89 -24.59 -33.49
CA THR A 323 17.58 -25.77 -34.03
C THR A 323 17.20 -27.07 -33.30
N ARG A 324 16.44 -26.99 -32.19
CA ARG A 324 15.94 -28.11 -31.39
C ARG A 324 14.44 -28.28 -31.50
#